data_AF-A0AAV7H677-F1
#
_entry.id   AF-A0AAV7H677-F1
#
_cell.length_a   1.000
_cell.length_b   1.000
_cell.length_c   1.000
_cell.angle_alpha   90.00
_cell.angle_beta   90.00
_cell.angle_gamma   90.00
#
_symmetry.space_group_name_H-M   'P 1'
#
loop_
_entity.id
_entity.type
_entity.pdbx_description
1 polymer ?
#
loop_
_entity_poly.entity_id
_entity_poly.type
_entity_poly.pdbx_seq_one_letter_code
_entity_poly.pdbx_strand_id
1 'polypeptide(L)'
;MVLLVLDEIWEEEERDQSKWENVLVPLASGSFGSKILVTTGMDSIALTFAKVIKKEEIVILEGLEEDECLQLLNTCILIIKN
;
A
#
# COMPACT_ATOMS: atom_id res chain seq x y z
N MET A 1 -1.15 -0.99 -20.53
CA MET A 1 -1.60 -1.53 -19.24
C MET A 1 -0.39 -1.59 -18.33
N VAL A 2 -0.40 -0.85 -17.22
CA VAL A 2 0.72 -0.77 -16.27
C VAL A 2 0.16 -0.96 -14.86
N LEU A 3 0.91 -1.70 -14.02
CA LEU A 3 0.71 -1.74 -12.58
C LEU A 3 1.87 -0.98 -11.94
N LEU A 4 1.56 0.11 -11.23
CA LEU A 4 2.53 0.82 -10.41
C LEU A 4 2.32 0.42 -8.94
N VAL A 5 3.38 -0.04 -8.28
CA VAL A 5 3.36 -0.34 -6.85
C VAL A 5 4.18 0.71 -6.12
N LEU A 6 3.55 1.39 -5.18
CA LEU A 6 4.17 2.36 -4.28
C LEU A 6 4.25 1.70 -2.90
N ASP A 7 5.39 1.13 -2.59
CA ASP A 7 5.59 0.34 -1.37
C ASP A 7 6.01 1.24 -0.21
N GLU A 8 5.46 0.99 0.98
CA GLU A 8 5.84 1.61 2.25
C GLU A 8 5.81 3.15 2.25
N ILE A 9 4.70 3.74 1.78
CA ILE A 9 4.55 5.20 1.78
C ILE A 9 4.28 5.73 3.18
N TRP A 10 5.00 6.77 3.59
CA TRP A 10 4.82 7.47 4.87
C TRP A 10 4.86 9.00 4.71
N GLU A 11 4.31 9.72 5.69
CA GLU A 11 4.48 11.18 5.79
C GLU A 11 5.85 11.52 6.38
N GLU A 12 6.49 12.59 5.91
CA GLU A 12 7.54 13.25 6.67
C GLU A 12 6.89 14.41 7.41
N GLU A 13 7.24 14.61 8.68
CA GLU A 13 6.55 15.48 9.67
C GLU A 13 6.33 16.94 9.24
N GLU A 14 6.96 17.41 8.15
CA GLU A 14 6.88 18.80 7.68
C GLU A 14 6.30 18.98 6.27
N ARG A 15 5.77 17.93 5.61
CA ARG A 15 5.33 18.05 4.22
C ARG A 15 3.83 18.33 4.07
N ASP A 16 3.56 19.44 3.37
CA ASP A 16 2.27 19.79 2.82
C ASP A 16 1.66 18.62 2.02
N GLN A 17 0.56 18.06 2.55
CA GLN A 17 -0.20 16.97 1.93
C GLN A 17 -0.65 17.29 0.50
N SER A 18 -0.74 18.59 0.14
CA SER A 18 -1.06 19.03 -1.23
C SER A 18 -0.03 18.55 -2.27
N LYS A 19 1.21 18.25 -1.88
CA LYS A 19 2.22 17.72 -2.80
C LYS A 19 1.86 16.35 -3.34
N TRP A 20 1.11 15.54 -2.59
CA TRP A 20 0.65 14.25 -3.06
C TRP A 20 -0.31 14.40 -4.24
N GLU A 21 -1.13 15.45 -4.29
CA GLU A 21 -2.01 15.70 -5.45
C GLU A 21 -1.23 15.84 -6.75
N ASN A 22 -0.09 16.55 -6.72
CA ASN A 22 0.76 16.74 -7.90
C ASN A 22 1.34 15.43 -8.44
N VAL A 23 1.49 14.41 -7.60
CA VAL A 23 1.99 13.08 -8.00
C VAL A 23 0.84 12.15 -8.36
N LEU A 24 -0.22 12.12 -7.56
CA LEU A 24 -1.30 11.14 -7.67
C LEU A 24 -2.28 11.44 -8.79
N VAL A 25 -2.58 12.72 -9.05
CA VAL A 25 -3.53 13.09 -10.12
C VAL A 25 -3.02 12.64 -11.49
N PRO A 26 -1.75 12.87 -11.89
CA PRO A 26 -1.22 12.33 -13.14
C PRO A 26 -1.26 10.80 -13.19
N LEU A 27 -0.93 10.11 -12.10
CA LEU A 27 -0.91 8.64 -12.07
C LEU A 27 -2.32 8.05 -12.19
N ALA A 28 -3.32 8.68 -11.56
CA ALA A 28 -4.72 8.29 -11.63
C ALA A 28 -5.31 8.44 -13.04
N SER A 29 -4.72 9.29 -13.88
CA SER A 29 -5.13 9.53 -15.28
C SER A 29 -4.57 8.52 -16.30
N GLY A 30 -3.98 7.42 -15.82
CA GLY A 30 -3.39 6.38 -16.67
C GLY A 30 -4.37 5.73 -17.66
N SER A 31 -3.80 5.05 -18.67
CA SER A 31 -4.57 4.31 -19.69
C SER A 31 -5.56 3.32 -19.06
N PHE A 32 -6.68 3.05 -19.73
CA PHE A 32 -7.67 2.07 -19.30
C PHE A 32 -7.00 0.72 -18.92
N GLY A 33 -7.40 0.16 -17.77
CA GLY A 33 -6.83 -1.07 -17.21
C GLY A 33 -5.55 -0.88 -16.39
N SER A 34 -4.94 0.31 -16.36
CA SER A 34 -3.83 0.59 -15.44
C SER A 34 -4.30 0.69 -13.99
N LYS A 35 -3.45 0.24 -13.06
CA LYS A 35 -3.72 0.23 -11.63
C LYS A 35 -2.54 0.79 -10.86
N ILE A 36 -2.84 1.37 -9.70
CA ILE A 36 -1.86 1.77 -8.69
C ILE A 36 -2.19 0.97 -7.44
N LEU A 37 -1.20 0.31 -6.88
CA LEU A 37 -1.28 -0.32 -5.56
C LEU A 37 -0.38 0.47 -4.62
N VAL A 38 -0.90 0.85 -3.46
CA VAL A 38 -0.15 1.57 -2.44
C VAL A 38 -0.19 0.74 -1.16
N THR A 39 0.97 0.54 -0.55
CA THR A 39 1.07 -0.05 0.79
C THR A 39 1.59 1.04 1.73
N THR A 40 1.02 1.10 2.93
CA THR A 40 1.39 2.08 3.95
C THR A 40 1.05 1.53 5.32
N GLY A 41 1.86 1.88 6.32
CA GLY A 41 1.54 1.68 7.73
C GLY A 41 0.75 2.82 8.36
N MET A 42 0.35 3.83 7.58
CA MET A 42 -0.28 5.06 8.08
C MET A 42 -1.68 5.26 7.48
N ASP A 43 -2.69 5.28 8.36
CA ASP A 43 -4.07 5.57 7.98
C ASP A 43 -4.21 6.96 7.32
N SER A 44 -3.43 7.95 7.74
CA SER A 44 -3.44 9.30 7.17
C SER A 44 -3.07 9.32 5.68
N ILE A 45 -2.07 8.52 5.27
CA ILE A 45 -1.69 8.33 3.88
C ILE A 45 -2.79 7.64 3.10
N ALA A 46 -3.34 6.53 3.63
CA ALA A 46 -4.41 5.79 2.95
C ALA A 46 -5.63 6.67 2.66
N LEU A 47 -6.07 7.46 3.66
CA LEU A 47 -7.18 8.39 3.52
C LEU A 47 -6.88 9.53 2.54
N THR A 48 -5.67 10.07 2.56
CA THR A 48 -5.24 11.11 1.62
C THR A 48 -5.31 10.60 0.18
N PHE A 49 -4.76 9.41 -0.08
CA PHE A 49 -4.75 8.82 -1.41
C PHE A 49 -6.16 8.49 -1.90
N ALA A 50 -7.01 7.93 -1.04
CA ALA A 50 -8.41 7.64 -1.37
C ALA A 50 -9.17 8.92 -1.76
N LYS A 51 -8.96 10.01 -1.02
CA LYS A 51 -9.56 11.32 -1.32
C LYS A 51 -9.13 11.88 -2.68
N VAL A 52 -7.84 11.75 -3.03
CA VAL A 52 -7.27 12.34 -4.25
C VAL A 52 -7.62 11.51 -5.49
N ILE A 53 -7.48 10.18 -5.41
CA ILE A 53 -7.63 9.27 -6.55
C ILE A 53 -9.12 8.99 -6.85
N LYS A 54 -10.02 9.21 -5.87
CA LYS A 54 -11.48 9.01 -5.99
C LYS A 54 -11.88 7.63 -6.54
N LYS A 55 -11.02 6.63 -6.33
CA LYS A 55 -11.27 5.22 -6.62
C LYS A 55 -10.99 4.43 -5.36
N GLU A 56 -12.00 3.68 -4.96
CA GLU A 56 -12.13 3.12 -3.62
C GLU A 56 -11.81 1.64 -3.64
N GLU A 57 -10.74 1.27 -2.95
CA GLU A 57 -10.57 -0.02 -2.27
C GLU A 57 -9.39 0.15 -1.30
N ILE A 58 -9.69 0.61 -0.08
CA ILE A 58 -8.73 0.55 1.03
C ILE A 58 -8.84 -0.85 1.63
N VAL A 59 -7.75 -1.60 1.61
CA VAL A 59 -7.65 -2.90 2.25
C VAL A 59 -6.84 -2.76 3.53
N ILE A 60 -7.47 -3.01 4.67
CA ILE A 60 -6.78 -3.07 5.95
C ILE A 60 -6.29 -4.50 6.11
N LEU A 61 -4.97 -4.67 6.26
CA LEU A 61 -4.39 -5.97 6.54
C LEU A 61 -4.50 -6.25 8.03
N GLU A 62 -5.19 -7.33 8.37
CA GLU A 62 -5.21 -7.85 9.73
C GLU A 62 -3.98 -8.73 9.98
N GLY A 63 -3.60 -8.85 11.25
CA GLY A 63 -2.58 -9.82 11.66
C GLY A 63 -3.08 -11.25 11.44
N LEU A 64 -2.14 -12.17 11.30
CA LEU A 64 -2.45 -13.59 11.24
C LEU A 64 -2.89 -14.12 12.61
N GLU A 65 -3.71 -15.15 12.62
CA GLU A 65 -4.02 -15.90 13.85
C GLU A 65 -2.75 -16.59 14.39
N GLU A 66 -2.74 -16.94 15.67
CA GLU A 66 -1.55 -17.50 16.33
C GLU A 66 -1.08 -18.80 15.67
N ASP A 67 -2.00 -19.67 15.28
CA ASP A 67 -1.68 -20.95 14.63
C ASP A 67 -1.14 -20.73 13.20
N GLU A 68 -1.67 -19.75 12.46
CA GLU A 68 -1.14 -19.33 11.16
C GLU A 68 0.26 -18.73 11.30
N CYS A 69 0.50 -17.90 12.32
CA CYS A 69 1.83 -17.39 12.66
C CYS A 69 2.83 -18.52 12.93
N LEU A 70 2.43 -19.53 13.70
CA LEU A 70 3.25 -20.71 14.00
C LEU A 70 3.52 -21.54 12.73
N GLN A 71 2.54 -21.71 11.86
CA GLN A 71 2.72 -22.39 10.57
C GLN A 71 3.69 -21.65 9.65
N LEU A 72 3.55 -20.31 9.56
CA LEU A 72 4.45 -19.46 8.79
C LEU A 72 5.88 -19.56 9.32
N LEU A 73 6.05 -19.46 10.63
CA LEU A 73 7.35 -19.59 11.31
C LEU A 73 8.00 -20.93 11.01
N ASN A 74 7.26 -22.03 11.17
CA ASN A 74 7.76 -23.38 10.89
C ASN A 74 8.16 -23.52 9.41
N THR A 75 7.36 -22.98 8.49
CA THR A 75 7.66 -22.98 7.06
C THR A 75 8.97 -22.23 6.76
N CYS A 76 9.12 -21.01 7.29
CA CYS A 76 10.33 -20.21 7.10
C CYS A 76 11.57 -20.86 7.71
N ILE A 77 11.45 -21.45 8.91
CA ILE A 77 12.55 -22.19 9.55
C ILE A 77 12.96 -23.41 8.74
N LEU A 78 12.01 -24.12 8.14
CA LEU A 78 12.29 -25.27 7.26
C LEU A 78 13.00 -24.83 5.97
N ILE A 79 12.66 -23.66 5.43
CA ILE A 79 13.31 -23.09 4.24
C ILE A 79 14.76 -22.66 4.56
N ILE A 80 15.03 -22.08 5.72
CA ILE A 80 16.39 -21.62 6.11
C ILE A 80 17.35 -22.79 6.41
N LYS A 81 16.83 -24.00 6.64
CA LYS A 81 17.64 -25.20 6.93
C LYS A 81 18.07 -25.99 5.68
N ASN A 82 17.61 -25.64 4.48
CA ASN A 82 18.02 -26.22 3.19
C ASN A 82 18.84 -25.23 2.37
#